data_AF-A0A3N5XFJ3-F1
#
_entry.id   AF-A0A3N5XFJ3-F1
#
_cell.length_a   1.000
_cell.length_b   1.000
_cell.length_c   1.000
_cell.angle_alpha   90.00
_cell.angle_beta   90.00
_cell.angle_gamma   90.00
#
_symmetry.space_group_name_H-M   'P 1'
#
loop_
_entity.id
_entity.type
_entity.pdbx_description
1 polymer ?
#
loop_
_entity_poly.entity_id
_entity_poly.type
_entity_poly.pdbx_seq_one_letter_code
_entity_poly.pdbx_strand_id
1 'polypeptide(L)'
;MSKTIFGLVLGGFLGIFDGLTALISAPETAPYITGIVIGSTIKGVIAGVLIGYFARKVNSLPLGILFGLAVGLFLAFLVAAMPSDTGQHYYWEIMLPGGIVGLIVGYATQKYRSNQFASAQN
;
A
#
# COMPACT_ATOMS: atom_id res chain seq x y z
N MET A 1 -5.31 -12.85 -14.24
CA MET A 1 -4.33 -11.82 -13.82
C MET A 1 -3.62 -12.35 -12.58
N SER A 2 -2.28 -12.34 -12.55
CA SER A 2 -1.55 -12.91 -11.42
C SER A 2 -1.78 -12.09 -10.14
N LYS A 3 -1.66 -12.73 -8.96
CA LYS A 3 -1.78 -12.04 -7.66
C LYS A 3 -0.88 -10.79 -7.57
N THR A 4 0.29 -10.84 -8.20
CA THR A 4 1.26 -9.73 -8.26
C THR A 4 0.75 -8.55 -9.09
N ILE A 5 0.24 -8.80 -10.32
CA ILE A 5 -0.28 -7.70 -11.15
C ILE A 5 -1.53 -7.11 -10.49
N PHE A 6 -2.39 -7.96 -9.90
CA PHE A 6 -3.57 -7.48 -9.17
C PHE A 6 -3.17 -6.59 -7.98
N GLY A 7 -2.19 -7.03 -7.19
CA GLY A 7 -1.62 -6.24 -6.10
C GLY A 7 -1.03 -4.92 -6.59
N LEU A 8 -0.26 -4.93 -7.70
CA LEU A 8 0.30 -3.73 -8.31
C LEU A 8 -0.77 -2.70 -8.68
N VAL A 9 -1.81 -3.12 -9.40
CA VAL A 9 -2.87 -2.22 -9.87
C VAL A 9 -3.68 -1.69 -8.68
N LEU A 10 -4.07 -2.56 -7.75
CA LEU A 10 -4.82 -2.17 -6.57
C LEU A 10 -4.00 -1.24 -5.67
N GLY A 11 -2.72 -1.57 -5.43
CA GLY A 11 -1.82 -0.78 -4.62
C GLY A 11 -1.53 0.59 -5.23
N GLY A 12 -1.30 0.66 -6.55
CA GLY A 12 -1.14 1.94 -7.24
C GLY A 12 -2.39 2.81 -7.16
N PHE A 13 -3.57 2.22 -7.40
CA PHE A 13 -4.84 2.94 -7.30
C PHE A 13 -5.12 3.47 -5.88
N LEU A 14 -4.97 2.61 -4.87
CA LEU A 14 -5.16 3.01 -3.47
C LEU A 14 -4.08 3.96 -2.97
N GLY A 15 -2.87 3.90 -3.53
CA GLY A 15 -1.78 4.84 -3.26
C GLY A 15 -2.12 6.29 -3.61
N ILE A 16 -2.96 6.51 -4.63
CA ILE A 16 -3.47 7.86 -4.94
C ILE A 16 -4.29 8.39 -3.76
N PHE A 17 -5.20 7.57 -3.22
CA PHE A 17 -6.05 7.96 -2.09
C PHE A 17 -5.27 8.17 -0.80
N ASP A 18 -4.24 7.37 -0.54
CA ASP A 18 -3.30 7.54 0.57
C ASP A 18 -2.46 8.84 0.42
N GLY A 19 -2.15 9.27 -0.80
CA GLY A 19 -1.60 10.62 -0.99
C GLY A 19 -2.62 11.72 -0.72
N LEU A 20 -3.86 11.55 -1.18
CA LEU A 20 -4.94 12.53 -1.01
C LEU A 20 -5.39 12.69 0.44
N THR A 21 -5.19 11.69 1.31
CA THR A 21 -5.49 11.84 2.74
C THR A 21 -4.70 12.97 3.39
N ALA A 22 -3.53 13.34 2.85
CA ALA A 22 -2.74 14.48 3.33
C ALA A 22 -3.51 15.81 3.30
N LEU A 23 -4.47 15.99 2.39
CA LEU A 23 -5.30 17.21 2.36
C LEU A 23 -6.19 17.37 3.60
N ILE A 24 -6.51 16.25 4.25
CA ILE A 24 -7.38 16.22 5.44
C ILE A 24 -6.51 16.15 6.70
N SER A 25 -5.45 15.34 6.68
CA SER A 25 -4.61 15.08 7.85
C SER A 25 -3.51 16.12 8.09
N ALA A 26 -3.00 16.74 7.03
CA ALA A 26 -2.01 17.81 7.10
C ALA A 26 -2.30 18.89 6.03
N PRO A 27 -3.37 19.69 6.19
CA PRO A 27 -3.83 20.65 5.18
C PRO A 27 -2.76 21.66 4.72
N GLU A 28 -1.79 21.97 5.58
CA GLU A 28 -0.63 22.81 5.30
C GLU A 28 0.29 22.25 4.19
N THR A 29 0.21 20.95 3.91
CA THR A 29 0.96 20.29 2.82
C THR A 29 0.27 20.39 1.46
N ALA A 30 -0.89 21.05 1.37
CA ALA A 30 -1.64 21.24 0.12
C ALA A 30 -0.81 21.79 -1.06
N PRO A 31 0.15 22.74 -0.88
CA PRO A 31 1.02 23.19 -1.97
C PRO A 31 1.88 22.08 -2.57
N TYR A 32 2.18 21.03 -1.80
CA TYR A 32 3.01 19.90 -2.18
C TYR A 32 2.21 18.64 -2.52
N ILE A 33 0.87 18.73 -2.59
CA ILE A 33 0.00 17.56 -2.70
C ILE A 33 0.29 16.71 -3.94
N THR A 34 0.67 17.34 -5.06
CA THR A 34 1.02 16.60 -6.28
C THR A 34 2.22 15.68 -6.05
N GLY A 35 3.25 16.18 -5.37
CA GLY A 35 4.43 15.37 -5.01
C GLY A 35 4.07 14.25 -4.04
N ILE A 36 3.23 14.54 -3.05
CA ILE A 36 2.74 13.56 -2.07
C ILE A 36 1.96 12.44 -2.77
N VAL A 37 1.03 12.78 -3.66
CA VAL A 37 0.24 11.80 -4.42
C VAL A 37 1.11 10.94 -5.33
N ILE A 38 2.11 11.53 -6.00
CA ILE A 38 3.07 10.76 -6.81
C ILE A 38 3.86 9.81 -5.91
N GLY A 39 4.40 10.29 -4.79
CA GLY A 39 5.15 9.48 -3.82
C GLY A 39 4.31 8.32 -3.27
N SER A 40 3.08 8.59 -2.84
CA SER A 40 2.16 7.57 -2.32
C SER A 40 1.70 6.58 -3.40
N THR A 41 1.59 7.00 -4.67
CA THR A 41 1.31 6.10 -5.79
C THR A 41 2.47 5.13 -6.03
N ILE A 42 3.72 5.64 -6.06
CA ILE A 42 4.92 4.80 -6.22
C ILE A 42 5.06 3.83 -5.04
N LYS A 43 4.88 4.33 -3.81
CA LYS A 43 4.83 3.52 -2.59
C LYS A 43 3.78 2.41 -2.70
N GLY A 44 2.56 2.76 -3.13
CA GLY A 44 1.45 1.84 -3.31
C GLY A 44 1.72 0.76 -4.38
N VAL A 45 2.36 1.12 -5.49
CA VAL A 45 2.80 0.16 -6.52
C VAL A 45 3.81 -0.83 -5.94
N ILE A 46 4.84 -0.34 -5.23
CA ILE A 46 5.87 -1.19 -4.62
C ILE A 46 5.24 -2.12 -3.59
N ALA A 47 4.40 -1.59 -2.69
CA ALA A 47 3.65 -2.38 -1.71
C ALA A 47 2.80 -3.45 -2.40
N GLY A 48 2.07 -3.07 -3.45
CA GLY A 48 1.22 -3.95 -4.23
C GLY A 48 1.96 -5.12 -4.87
N VAL A 49 3.14 -4.88 -5.43
CA VAL A 49 4.00 -5.92 -5.99
C VAL A 49 4.48 -6.88 -4.91
N LEU A 50 5.01 -6.36 -3.80
CA LEU A 50 5.53 -7.17 -2.69
C LEU A 50 4.43 -8.05 -2.09
N ILE A 51 3.26 -7.46 -1.79
CA ILE A 51 2.11 -8.14 -1.20
C ILE A 51 1.55 -9.18 -2.17
N GLY A 52 1.36 -8.81 -3.44
CA GLY A 52 0.85 -9.73 -4.45
C GLY A 52 1.81 -10.88 -4.77
N TYR A 53 3.12 -10.66 -4.67
CA TYR A 53 4.13 -11.73 -4.75
C TYR A 53 4.08 -12.65 -3.54
N PHE A 54 4.01 -12.10 -2.32
CA PHE A 54 3.87 -12.88 -1.08
C PHE A 54 2.61 -13.74 -1.12
N ALA A 55 1.47 -13.16 -1.53
CA ALA A 55 0.21 -13.88 -1.65
C ALA A 55 0.27 -15.02 -2.68
N ARG A 56 1.17 -14.98 -3.66
CA ARG A 56 1.40 -16.11 -4.59
C ARG A 56 2.05 -17.30 -3.90
N LYS A 57 2.95 -17.04 -2.94
CA LYS A 57 3.68 -18.09 -2.21
C LYS A 57 2.94 -18.59 -0.98
N VAL A 58 2.20 -17.72 -0.30
CA VAL A 58 1.53 -18.02 0.96
C VAL A 58 0.02 -17.97 0.76
N ASN A 59 -0.67 -19.09 0.93
CA ASN A 59 -2.14 -19.17 0.83
C ASN A 59 -2.79 -19.08 2.21
N SER A 60 -2.58 -17.97 2.91
CA SER A 60 -3.17 -17.71 4.22
C SER A 60 -3.65 -16.27 4.30
N LEU A 61 -4.95 -16.10 4.56
CA LEU A 61 -5.60 -14.81 4.63
C LEU A 61 -5.07 -13.97 5.82
N PRO A 62 -4.96 -14.51 7.05
CA PRO A 62 -4.36 -13.78 8.16
C PRO A 62 -2.90 -13.35 7.88
N LEU A 63 -2.08 -14.24 7.30
CA LEU A 63 -0.69 -13.91 7.00
C LEU A 63 -0.57 -12.86 5.89
N GLY A 64 -1.44 -12.88 4.87
CA GLY A 64 -1.46 -11.85 3.84
C GLY A 64 -1.91 -10.48 4.36
N ILE A 65 -2.87 -10.44 5.30
CA ILE A 65 -3.28 -9.21 5.99
C ILE A 65 -2.11 -8.64 6.80
N LEU A 66 -1.48 -9.47 7.64
CA LEU A 66 -0.36 -9.04 8.49
C LEU A 66 0.83 -8.58 7.66
N PHE A 67 1.17 -9.32 6.59
CA PHE A 67 2.23 -8.93 5.67
C PHE A 67 1.89 -7.62 4.95
N GLY A 68 0.65 -7.46 4.49
CA GLY A 68 0.19 -6.22 3.86
C GLY A 68 0.28 -5.02 4.79
N LEU A 69 -0.18 -5.16 6.03
CA LEU A 69 -0.06 -4.13 7.06
C LEU A 69 1.40 -3.78 7.35
N ALA A 70 2.26 -4.79 7.54
CA ALA A 70 3.67 -4.61 7.82
C ALA A 70 4.40 -3.87 6.68
N VAL A 71 4.17 -4.28 5.43
CA VAL A 71 4.76 -3.61 4.24
C VAL A 71 4.25 -2.18 4.10
N GLY A 72 2.94 -1.97 4.27
CA GLY A 72 2.33 -0.63 4.19
C GLY A 72 2.90 0.31 5.25
N LEU A 73 2.97 -0.12 6.51
CA LEU A 73 3.56 0.65 7.60
C LEU A 73 5.05 0.89 7.40
N PHE A 74 5.80 -0.13 6.98
CA PHE A 74 7.25 -0.02 6.79
C PHE A 74 7.58 1.00 5.70
N LEU A 75 6.94 0.90 4.53
CA LEU A 75 7.19 1.86 3.45
C LEU A 75 6.69 3.27 3.79
N ALA A 76 5.57 3.39 4.51
CA ALA A 76 5.07 4.68 4.97
C ALA A 76 5.99 5.31 6.02
N PHE A 77 6.57 4.51 6.92
CA PHE A 77 7.59 4.95 7.87
C PHE A 77 8.84 5.48 7.16
N LEU A 78 9.32 4.79 6.12
CA LEU A 78 10.46 5.28 5.33
C LEU A 78 10.18 6.65 4.70
N VAL A 79 8.95 6.89 4.23
CA VAL A 79 8.54 8.19 3.69
C VAL A 79 8.45 9.25 4.79
N ALA A 80 7.84 8.92 5.95
CA ALA A 80 7.71 9.86 7.07
C ALA A 80 9.07 10.23 7.71
N ALA A 81 10.04 9.34 7.64
CA ALA A 81 11.40 9.54 8.13
C ALA A 81 12.29 10.34 7.16
N MET A 82 11.84 10.60 5.93
CA MET A 82 12.57 11.49 5.01
C MET A 82 12.57 12.93 5.55
N PRO A 83 13.63 13.71 5.30
CA PRO A 83 13.68 15.11 5.68
C PRO A 83 12.49 15.87 5.08
N SER A 84 11.74 16.57 5.92
CA SER A 84 10.67 17.46 5.48
C SER A 84 11.20 18.89 5.42
N ASP A 85 10.95 19.59 4.32
CA ASP A 85 11.27 21.01 4.16
C ASP A 85 10.51 21.88 5.20
N THR A 86 9.43 21.37 5.79
CA THR A 86 8.66 22.05 6.84
C THR A 86 9.17 21.78 8.26
N GLY A 87 10.15 20.89 8.45
CA GLY A 87 10.67 20.49 9.76
C GLY A 87 9.71 19.66 10.63
N GLN A 88 8.48 19.43 10.17
CA GLN A 88 7.48 18.58 10.82
C GLN A 88 7.50 17.17 10.22
N HIS A 89 7.51 16.16 11.07
CA HIS A 89 7.40 14.76 10.64
C HIS A 89 5.98 14.24 10.87
N TYR A 90 5.24 14.05 9.78
CA TYR A 90 3.86 13.56 9.75
C TYR A 90 3.77 12.04 9.88
N TYR A 91 4.33 11.48 10.95
CA TYR A 91 4.39 10.03 11.14
C TYR A 91 3.00 9.40 11.16
N TRP A 92 2.07 9.96 11.94
CA TRP A 92 0.75 9.35 12.10
C TRP A 92 -0.10 9.49 10.84
N GLU A 93 -0.06 10.67 10.24
CA GLU A 93 -0.84 11.07 9.08
C GLU A 93 -0.39 10.33 7.82
N ILE A 94 0.87 9.88 7.74
CA ILE A 94 1.42 9.11 6.62
C ILE A 94 1.32 7.60 6.91
N MET A 95 1.66 7.15 8.12
CA MET A 95 1.73 5.72 8.43
C MET A 95 0.35 5.07 8.52
N LEU A 96 -0.65 5.75 9.10
CA LEU A 96 -1.97 5.15 9.28
C LEU A 96 -2.68 4.89 7.94
N PRO A 97 -2.80 5.86 7.02
CA PRO A 97 -3.41 5.61 5.71
C PRO A 97 -2.62 4.59 4.89
N GLY A 98 -1.28 4.68 4.89
CA GLY A 98 -0.41 3.73 4.19
C GLY A 98 -0.53 2.29 4.71
N GLY A 99 -0.62 2.12 6.03
CA GLY A 99 -0.86 0.83 6.68
C GLY A 99 -2.22 0.24 6.32
N ILE A 100 -3.28 1.06 6.30
CA ILE A 100 -4.63 0.65 5.89
C ILE A 100 -4.64 0.21 4.42
N VAL A 101 -3.99 0.97 3.52
CA VAL A 101 -3.87 0.57 2.11
C VAL A 101 -3.16 -0.78 1.98
N GLY A 102 -2.04 -0.97 2.68
CA GLY A 102 -1.32 -2.24 2.72
C GLY A 102 -2.19 -3.40 3.23
N LEU A 103 -2.97 -3.18 4.29
CA LEU A 103 -3.92 -4.15 4.83
C LEU A 103 -4.99 -4.54 3.81
N ILE A 104 -5.61 -3.55 3.14
CA ILE A 104 -6.64 -3.78 2.12
C ILE A 104 -6.06 -4.58 0.95
N VAL A 105 -4.87 -4.23 0.47
CA VAL A 105 -4.20 -4.95 -0.61
C VAL A 105 -3.87 -6.39 -0.18
N GLY A 106 -3.41 -6.59 1.05
CA GLY A 106 -3.15 -7.90 1.64
C GLY A 106 -4.40 -8.78 1.69
N TYR A 107 -5.50 -8.23 2.19
CA TYR A 107 -6.80 -8.91 2.20
C TYR A 107 -7.26 -9.26 0.79
N ALA A 108 -7.27 -8.27 -0.13
CA ALA A 108 -7.82 -8.44 -1.46
C ALA A 108 -7.02 -9.43 -2.31
N THR A 109 -5.68 -9.38 -2.24
CA THR A 109 -4.80 -10.30 -2.98
C THR A 109 -4.93 -11.74 -2.51
N GLN A 110 -5.20 -11.97 -1.22
CA GLN A 110 -5.48 -13.31 -0.69
C GLN A 110 -6.92 -13.78 -0.99
N LYS A 111 -7.92 -12.96 -0.69
CA LYS A 111 -9.35 -13.28 -0.78
C LYS A 111 -9.82 -13.53 -2.22
N TYR A 112 -9.48 -12.64 -3.14
CA TYR A 112 -10.06 -12.66 -4.49
C TYR A 112 -9.27 -13.49 -5.50
N ARG A 113 -8.09 -13.99 -5.13
CA ARG A 113 -7.20 -14.73 -6.03
C ARG A 113 -6.68 -16.06 -5.45
N SER A 114 -7.25 -16.55 -4.35
CA SER A 114 -6.94 -17.89 -3.80
C SER A 114 -7.28 -19.03 -4.77
N ASN A 115 -8.21 -18.84 -5.71
CA ASN A 115 -8.85 -19.94 -6.44
C ASN A 115 -8.40 -20.16 -7.90
N GLN A 116 -7.39 -19.44 -8.42
CA GLN A 116 -6.99 -19.61 -9.84
C GLN A 116 -5.89 -20.65 -10.09
N PHE A 117 -5.14 -21.09 -9.07
CA PHE A 117 -4.11 -22.12 -9.27
C PHE A 117 -4.64 -23.55 -9.17
N ALA A 118 -5.84 -23.76 -8.62
CA ALA A 118 -6.49 -25.07 -8.55
C ALA A 118 -7.25 -25.46 -9.84
N SER A 119 -7.57 -24.48 -10.70
CA SER A 119 -8.37 -24.67 -11.92
C SER A 119 -7.54 -24.74 -13.21
N ALA A 120 -6.23 -24.51 -13.14
CA ALA A 120 -5.32 -24.59 -14.29
C ALA A 120 -4.53 -25.92 -14.34
N GLN A 121 -4.88 -26.91 -13.50
CA GLN A 121 -4.27 -28.24 -13.46
C GLN A 121 -5.26 -29.39 -13.73
N ASN A 122 -6.50 -29.08 -14.13
CA ASN A 122 -7.51 -30.07 -14.53
C ASN A 122 -7.79 -29.96 -16.03
#